data_AF-A0A957VIH9-F1
#
_entry.id   AF-A0A957VIH9-F1
#
_cell.length_a   1.000
_cell.length_b   1.000
_cell.length_c   1.000
_cell.angle_alpha   90.00
_cell.angle_beta   90.00
_cell.angle_gamma   90.00
#
_symmetry.space_group_name_H-M   'P 1'
#
loop_
_entity.id
_entity.type
_entity.pdbx_description
1 polymer ?
#
loop_
_entity_poly.entity_id
_entity_poly.type
_entity_poly.pdbx_seq_one_letter_code
_entity_poly.pdbx_strand_id
1 'polypeptide(L)' 'MAVSHMLDDAWRLQRLAPRSGPLHMVLDTDTYNEVDDQFALAYALLSPEKLHVDAIYAAPFHNNRSTGP' A
#
# COMPACT_ATOMS: atom_id res chain seq x y z
N MET A 1 20.02 18.86 -25.38
CA MET A 1 18.56 19.04 -25.33
C MET A 1 17.98 17.83 -24.63
N ALA A 2 17.39 18.00 -23.44
CA ALA A 2 16.75 16.90 -22.74
C ALA A 2 15.36 16.68 -23.36
N VAL A 3 15.12 15.52 -23.95
CA VAL A 3 13.79 15.14 -24.41
C VAL A 3 12.97 14.84 -23.16
N SER A 4 12.06 15.74 -22.80
CA SER A 4 11.04 15.48 -21.79
C SER A 4 10.09 14.43 -22.36
N HIS A 5 10.25 13.17 -21.96
CA HIS A 5 9.28 12.12 -22.21
C HIS A 5 8.11 12.27 -21.23
N MET A 6 7.33 13.34 -21.39
CA MET A 6 6.06 13.46 -20.68
C MET A 6 5.11 12.42 -21.27
N LEU A 7 4.72 11.44 -20.47
CA LEU A 7 3.74 10.44 -20.84
C LEU A 7 2.39 11.12 -21.02
N ASP A 8 1.66 10.73 -22.07
CA ASP A 8 0.28 11.17 -22.30
C ASP A 8 -0.61 10.87 -21.07
N ASP A 9 -1.45 11.84 -20.71
CA ASP A 9 -2.31 11.75 -19.54
C ASP A 9 -3.35 10.63 -19.68
N ALA A 10 -3.89 10.38 -20.88
CA ALA A 10 -4.83 9.29 -21.10
C ALA A 10 -4.17 7.93 -20.85
N TRP A 11 -2.94 7.74 -21.34
CA TRP A 11 -2.14 6.56 -21.07
C TRP A 11 -1.81 6.38 -19.58
N ARG A 12 -1.48 7.46 -18.87
CA ARG A 12 -1.23 7.42 -17.42
C ARG A 12 -2.48 7.01 -16.64
N LEU A 13 -3.63 7.57 -16.99
CA LEU A 13 -4.91 7.22 -16.36
C LEU A 13 -5.30 5.77 -16.61
N GLN A 14 -5.06 5.26 -17.82
CA GLN A 14 -5.32 3.85 -18.14
C GLN A 14 -4.54 2.89 -17.22
N ARG A 15 -3.31 3.25 -16.84
CA ARG A 15 -2.45 2.44 -15.95
C ARG A 15 -2.91 2.46 -14.49
N LEU A 16 -3.71 3.44 -14.08
CA LEU A 16 -4.26 3.55 -12.72
C LEU A 16 -5.61 2.84 -12.57
N ALA A 17 -6.19 2.33 -13.67
CA ALA A 17 -7.45 1.60 -13.60
C ALA A 17 -7.29 0.36 -12.69
N PRO A 18 -8.11 0.24 -11.62
CA PRO A 18 -8.04 -0.91 -10.75
C PRO A 18 -8.50 -2.17 -11.49
N ARG A 19 -7.95 -3.33 -11.12
CA ARG A 19 -8.50 -4.59 -11.62
C ARG A 19 -9.90 -4.80 -11.05
N SER A 20 -10.73 -5.48 -11.82
CA SER A 20 -12.07 -5.88 -11.39
C SER A 20 -12.02 -7.01 -10.36
N GLY A 21 -12.90 -6.94 -9.36
CA GLY A 21 -13.05 -7.95 -8.30
C GLY A 21 -12.12 -7.73 -7.10
N PRO A 22 -12.25 -8.55 -6.04
CA PRO A 22 -11.39 -8.47 -4.88
C PRO A 22 -9.92 -8.72 -5.24
N LEU A 23 -9.03 -7.88 -4.73
CA LEU A 23 -7.60 -7.98 -4.94
C LEU A 23 -6.95 -8.74 -3.79
N HIS A 24 -6.16 -9.76 -4.15
CA HIS A 24 -5.25 -10.41 -3.20
C HIS A 24 -4.08 -9.50 -2.89
N MET A 25 -3.79 -9.31 -1.61
CA MET A 25 -2.71 -8.46 -1.16
C MET A 25 -2.00 -9.01 0.08
N VAL A 26 -0.74 -8.65 0.17
CA VAL A 26 0.07 -8.73 1.39
C VAL A 26 0.36 -7.30 1.82
N LEU A 27 0.10 -6.98 3.08
CA LEU A 27 0.36 -5.65 3.64
C LEU A 27 1.64 -5.68 4.49
N ASP A 28 2.67 -4.97 4.05
CA ASP A 28 3.89 -4.72 4.83
C ASP A 28 3.87 -3.27 5.32
N THR A 29 3.86 -3.06 6.64
CA THR A 29 3.59 -1.74 7.25
C THR A 29 4.23 -1.62 8.64
N ASP A 30 4.66 -0.41 9.02
CA ASP A 30 5.24 -0.08 10.31
C ASP A 30 4.27 0.71 11.20
N THR A 31 3.06 0.17 11.41
CA THR A 31 1.92 0.71 12.21
C THR A 31 2.22 1.40 13.56
N TYR A 32 3.42 1.27 14.09
CA TYR A 32 3.88 1.99 15.28
C TYR A 32 4.41 3.40 14.96
N ASN A 33 5.10 3.57 13.84
CA ASN A 33 5.87 4.78 13.54
C ASN A 33 4.98 5.90 12.99
N GLU A 34 3.99 5.58 12.16
CA GLU A 34 3.05 6.54 11.58
C GLU A 34 1.59 6.17 11.91
N VAL A 35 0.75 7.19 12.09
CA VAL A 35 -0.63 6.99 12.58
C VAL A 35 -1.56 6.48 11.47
N ASP A 36 -1.31 6.88 10.24
CA ASP A 36 -2.09 6.54 9.04
C ASP A 36 -1.98 5.07 8.67
N ASP A 37 -0.88 4.41 8.99
CA ASP A 37 -0.72 2.96 8.83
C ASP A 37 -1.78 2.15 9.58
N GLN A 38 -2.17 2.58 10.78
CA GLN A 38 -3.21 1.91 11.56
C GLN A 38 -4.57 2.01 10.86
N PHE A 39 -4.85 3.14 10.23
CA PHE A 39 -6.05 3.33 9.43
C PHE A 39 -6.00 2.51 8.13
N ALA A 40 -4.84 2.41 7.49
CA ALA A 40 -4.64 1.58 6.30
C ALA A 40 -4.90 0.10 6.60
N LEU A 41 -4.36 -0.40 7.72
CA LEU A 41 -4.61 -1.77 8.20
C LEU A 41 -6.09 -2.02 8.49
N ALA A 42 -6.74 -1.11 9.23
CA ALA A 42 -8.17 -1.22 9.53
C ALA A 42 -9.01 -1.21 8.25
N TYR A 43 -8.72 -0.30 7.32
CA TYR A 43 -9.42 -0.22 6.04
C TYR A 43 -9.25 -1.50 5.22
N ALA A 44 -8.03 -2.05 5.16
CA ALA A 44 -7.74 -3.28 4.42
C ALA A 44 -8.54 -4.47 4.94
N LEU A 45 -8.60 -4.64 6.27
CA LEU A 45 -9.33 -5.73 6.90
C LEU A 45 -10.85 -5.56 6.86
N LEU A 46 -11.34 -4.32 6.85
CA LEU A 46 -12.78 -4.00 6.86
C LEU A 46 -13.39 -3.82 5.46
N SER A 47 -12.61 -4.00 4.38
CA SER A 47 -13.10 -3.89 2.99
C SER A 47 -13.01 -5.23 2.23
N PRO A 48 -13.61 -6.33 2.72
CA PRO A 48 -13.48 -7.66 2.12
C PRO A 48 -14.09 -7.76 0.71
N GLU A 49 -14.97 -6.83 0.34
CA GLU A 49 -15.50 -6.71 -1.01
C GLU A 49 -14.48 -6.18 -2.03
N LYS A 50 -13.38 -5.59 -1.55
CA LYS A 50 -12.30 -5.03 -2.37
C LYS A 50 -10.97 -5.75 -2.19
N LEU A 51 -10.66 -6.22 -0.98
CA LEU A 51 -9.35 -6.73 -0.61
C LEU A 51 -9.46 -8.10 0.07
N HIS A 52 -8.66 -9.03 -0.41
CA HIS A 52 -8.36 -10.29 0.26
C HIS A 52 -6.96 -10.18 0.86
N VAL A 53 -6.88 -9.96 2.17
CA VAL A 53 -5.59 -9.80 2.86
C VAL A 53 -5.04 -11.20 3.18
N ASP A 54 -4.06 -11.63 2.39
CA ASP A 54 -3.44 -12.95 2.54
C ASP A 54 -2.45 -12.98 3.72
N ALA A 55 -1.76 -11.87 3.96
CA ALA A 55 -0.81 -11.72 5.07
C ALA A 55 -0.60 -10.25 5.47
N ILE A 56 -0.17 -10.06 6.71
CA ILE A 56 0.29 -8.77 7.24
C ILE A 56 1.70 -8.98 7.82
N TYR A 57 2.65 -8.18 7.36
CA TYR A 57 4.01 -8.14 7.86
C TYR A 57 4.25 -6.82 8.58
N ALA A 58 4.98 -6.94 9.69
CA ALA A 58 5.51 -5.81 10.41
C ALA A 58 6.80 -5.37 9.70
N ALA A 59 6.76 -4.20 9.06
CA ALA A 59 7.96 -3.54 8.58
C ALA A 59 8.84 -3.15 9.80
N PRO A 60 10.16 -2.96 9.62
CA PRO A 60 11.07 -2.72 10.74
C PRO A 60 10.64 -1.54 11.62
N PHE A 61 10.52 -1.79 12.92
CA PHE A 61 10.19 -0.75 13.90
C PHE A 61 11.45 -0.20 14.57
N HIS A 62 11.41 1.08 14.93
CA HIS A 62 12.44 1.69 15.79
C HIS A 62 11.78 2.30 17.04
N ASN A 63 11.84 1.58 18.15
CA ASN A 63 11.24 1.98 19.43
C ASN A 63 11.97 1.35 20.63
N ASN A 64 11.43 1.55 21.84
CA ASN A 64 12.01 0.99 23.07
C ASN A 64 12.03 -0.56 23.14
N ARG A 65 11.38 -1.24 22.21
CA ARG A 65 11.31 -2.70 22.07
C ARG A 65 12.01 -3.21 20.80
N SER A 66 12.53 -2.34 19.94
CA SER A 66 13.14 -2.70 18.66
C SER A 66 14.11 -1.61 18.21
N THR A 67 15.40 -1.91 18.01
CA THR A 67 16.43 -0.92 17.63
C THR A 67 16.76 -0.93 16.13
N GLY A 68 16.01 -1.67 15.31
CA GLY A 68 16.24 -1.87 13.89
C GLY A 68 15.85 -3.28 13.45
N PRO A 69 15.86 -3.56 12.14
CA PRO A 69 15.59 -4.91 11.60
C PRO A 69 16.58 -5.96 12.11
#